data_AF-A0A0Q9PUG8-F1
#
_entry.id   AF-A0A0Q9PUG8-F1
#
_cell.length_a   1.000
_cell.length_b   1.000
_cell.length_c   1.000
_cell.angle_alpha   90.00
_cell.angle_beta   90.00
_cell.angle_gamma   90.00
#
_symmetry.space_group_name_H-M   'P 1'
#
loop_
_entity.id
_entity.type
_entity.pdbx_description
1 polymer ?
#
loop_
_entity_poly.entity_id
_entity_poly.type
_entity_poly.pdbx_seq_one_letter_code
_entity_poly.pdbx_strand_id
1 'polypeptide(L)' 'MRLIDELNQLHDQYAAKVDDAVSRDDLVLAEQLGQGYEDDAVRLMAEREGLTHLLPRPRPGSRESVLRGVVRRLQANRAA' A
#
# COMPACT_ATOMS: atom_id res chain seq x y z
N MET A 1 2.86 19.32 -16.41
CA MET A 1 2.77 17.85 -16.35
C MET A 1 1.46 17.51 -15.66
N ARG A 2 0.71 16.49 -16.11
CA ARG A 2 -0.58 16.13 -15.49
C ARG A 2 -0.33 15.11 -14.38
N LEU A 3 -1.19 15.09 -13.35
CA LEU A 3 -1.11 14.12 -12.25
C LEU A 3 -1.01 12.67 -12.75
N ILE A 4 -1.75 12.32 -13.80
CA ILE A 4 -1.70 10.98 -14.39
C ILE A 4 -0.31 10.64 -14.95
N ASP A 5 0.38 11.61 -15.54
CA ASP A 5 1.72 11.41 -16.10
C ASP A 5 2.75 11.18 -14.96
N GLU A 6 2.58 11.88 -13.84
CA GLU A 6 3.42 11.73 -12.64
C GLU A 6 3.17 10.40 -11.90
N LEU A 7 1.90 9.97 -11.83
CA LEU A 7 1.55 8.66 -11.27
C LEU A 7 2.10 7.52 -12.13
N ASN A 8 2.06 7.64 -13.45
CA ASN A 8 2.66 6.65 -14.35
C ASN A 8 4.18 6.57 -14.15
N GLN A 9 4.85 7.73 -14.05
CA GLN A 9 6.29 7.75 -13.79
C GLN A 9 6.64 7.14 -12.42
N LEU A 10 5.84 7.41 -11.39
CA LEU A 10 6.00 6.80 -10.06
C LEU A 10 5.79 5.28 -10.13
N HIS A 11 4.76 4.83 -10.85
CA HIS A 11 4.48 3.41 -11.07
C HIS A 11 5.67 2.70 -11.73
N ASP A 12 6.18 3.24 -12.84
CA ASP A 12 7.30 2.65 -13.59
C ASP A 12 8.56 2.51 -12.71
N GLN A 13 8.83 3.50 -11.86
CA GLN A 13 9.95 3.46 -10.92
C GLN A 13 9.81 2.36 -9.87
N TYR A 14 8.61 2.17 -9.32
CA TYR A 14 8.36 1.13 -8.32
C TYR A 14 8.30 -0.26 -8.96
N ALA A 15 7.71 -0.39 -10.15
CA ALA A 15 7.70 -1.63 -10.91
C ALA A 15 9.13 -2.13 -11.16
N ALA A 16 10.03 -1.26 -11.62
CA ALA A 16 11.43 -1.63 -11.84
C ALA A 16 12.16 -2.09 -10.56
N LYS A 17 11.85 -1.49 -9.40
CA LYS A 17 12.42 -1.90 -8.11
C LYS A 17 11.85 -3.23 -7.63
N VAL A 18 10.55 -3.45 -7.82
CA VAL A 18 9.88 -4.70 -7.46
C VAL A 18 10.41 -5.84 -8.32
N ASP A 19 10.56 -5.62 -9.64
CA ASP A 19 11.14 -6.61 -10.54
C ASP A 19 12.56 -7.00 -10.13
N ASP A 20 13.39 -6.03 -9.73
CA ASP A 20 14.74 -6.29 -9.21
C ASP A 20 14.69 -7.10 -7.90
N ALA A 21 13.81 -6.76 -6.96
CA ALA A 21 13.62 -7.51 -5.71
C ALA A 21 13.16 -8.95 -5.95
N VAL A 22 12.17 -9.15 -6.84
CA VAL A 22 11.67 -10.47 -7.23
C VAL A 22 12.76 -11.28 -7.93
N SER A 23 13.57 -10.67 -8.78
CA SER A 23 14.68 -11.36 -9.46
C SER A 23 15.74 -11.91 -8.49
N ARG A 24 15.80 -11.35 -7.28
CA ARG A 24 16.70 -11.76 -6.18
C ARG A 24 16.01 -12.65 -5.14
N ASP A 25 14.76 -13.06 -5.41
CA ASP A 25 13.89 -13.81 -4.49
C ASP A 25 13.63 -13.08 -3.14
N ASP A 26 13.81 -11.75 -3.12
CA ASP A 26 13.58 -10.91 -1.94
C ASP A 26 12.12 -10.42 -1.91
N LEU A 27 11.23 -11.35 -1.57
CA LEU A 27 9.79 -11.07 -1.52
C LEU A 27 9.41 -10.10 -0.39
N VAL A 28 10.21 -10.03 0.68
CA VAL A 28 10.00 -9.08 1.77
C VAL A 28 10.24 -7.66 1.29
N LEU A 29 11.33 -7.43 0.54
CA LEU A 29 11.59 -6.15 -0.08
C LEU A 29 10.52 -5.79 -1.12
N ALA A 30 10.07 -6.75 -1.94
CA ALA A 30 9.00 -6.53 -2.90
C ALA A 30 7.70 -6.04 -2.23
N GLU A 31 7.32 -6.62 -1.09
CA GLU A 31 6.16 -6.17 -0.30
C GLU A 31 6.36 -4.76 0.28
N GLN A 32 7.55 -4.47 0.84
CA GLN A 32 7.88 -3.14 1.34
C GLN A 32 7.84 -2.07 0.25
N LEU A 33 8.31 -2.40 -0.95
CA LEU A 33 8.25 -1.53 -2.12
C LEU A 33 6.80 -1.27 -2.55
N GLY A 34 5.94 -2.30 -2.54
CA GLY A 34 4.51 -2.16 -2.79
C GLY A 34 3.86 -1.18 -1.82
N GLN A 35 4.14 -1.31 -0.52
CA GLN A 35 3.65 -0.37 0.49
C GLN A 35 4.19 1.05 0.28
N GLY A 36 5.47 1.17 -0.09
CA GLY A 36 6.10 2.45 -0.40
C GLY A 36 5.45 3.17 -1.58
N TYR A 37 5.09 2.42 -2.63
CA TYR A 37 4.37 2.96 -3.79
C TYR A 37 3.01 3.55 -3.39
N GLU A 38 2.24 2.83 -2.56
CA GLU A 38 0.94 3.31 -2.09
C GLU A 38 1.08 4.59 -1.26
N ASP A 39 2.02 4.62 -0.31
CA ASP A 39 2.26 5.77 0.56
C ASP A 39 2.67 7.00 -0.27
N ASP A 40 3.56 6.83 -1.25
CA ASP A 40 4.04 7.91 -2.13
C ASP A 40 2.98 8.37 -3.13
N ALA A 41 2.17 7.46 -3.69
CA ALA A 41 1.08 7.80 -4.60
C ALA A 41 -0.01 8.63 -3.89
N VAL A 42 -0.37 8.24 -2.66
CA VAL A 42 -1.31 9.00 -1.83
C VAL A 42 -0.77 10.39 -1.52
N ARG A 43 0.52 10.51 -1.18
CA ARG A 43 1.15 11.82 -0.96
C ARG A 43 1.13 12.68 -2.21
N LEU A 44 1.51 12.13 -3.37
CA LEU A 44 1.52 12.85 -4.65
C LEU A 44 0.13 13.38 -5.01
N MET A 45 -0.92 12.55 -4.87
CA MET A 45 -2.30 12.98 -5.10
C MET A 45 -2.71 14.09 -4.12
N ALA A 46 -2.38 13.96 -2.83
CA ALA A 46 -2.72 14.96 -1.84
C ALA A 46 -2.01 16.30 -2.08
N GLU A 47 -0.74 16.29 -2.51
CA GLU A 47 0.00 17.49 -2.88
C GLU A 47 -0.61 18.19 -4.09
N ARG A 48 -0.95 17.41 -5.13
CA ARG A 48 -1.53 17.95 -6.37
C ARG A 48 -2.93 18.52 -6.19
N GLU A 49 -3.73 17.94 -5.30
CA GLU A 49 -5.09 18.40 -5.00
C GLU A 49 -5.15 19.41 -3.83
N GLY A 50 -4.03 19.77 -3.21
CA GLY A 50 -4.00 20.67 -2.03
C GLY A 50 -4.60 20.06 -0.76
N LEU A 51 -4.70 18.74 -0.70
CA LEU A 51 -5.32 17.96 0.37
C LEU A 51 -4.29 17.38 1.36
N THR A 52 -3.09 17.94 1.44
CA THR A 52 -2.01 17.48 2.33
C THR A 52 -2.40 17.48 3.81
N HIS A 53 -3.35 18.34 4.21
CA HIS A 53 -3.92 18.38 5.55
C HIS A 53 -4.70 17.11 5.95
N LEU A 54 -5.03 16.24 4.98
CA LEU A 54 -5.65 14.94 5.22
C LEU A 54 -4.62 13.82 5.46
N LEU A 55 -3.33 14.15 5.52
CA LEU A 55 -2.25 13.21 5.80
C LEU A 55 -1.81 13.27 7.28
N PRO A 56 -1.39 12.14 7.88
CA PRO A 56 -1.34 10.81 7.29
C PRO A 56 -2.73 10.16 7.20
N ARG A 57 -3.04 9.53 6.07
CA ARG A 57 -4.28 8.76 5.92
C ARG A 57 -4.11 7.42 6.64
N PRO A 58 -5.03 7.00 7.52
CA PRO A 58 -4.94 5.68 8.14
C PRO A 58 -4.96 4.61 7.04
N ARG A 59 -3.97 3.71 7.07
CA ARG A 59 -3.84 2.65 6.07
C ARG A 59 -5.16 1.86 5.95
N PRO A 60 -5.70 1.65 4.74
CA PRO A 60 -6.78 0.71 4.51
C PRO A 60 -6.25 -0.71 4.75
N GLY A 61 -6.17 -1.10 6.02
CA GLY A 61 -5.58 -2.35 6.48
C GLY A 61 -5.43 -2.42 8.01
N SER A 62 -5.38 -1.28 8.71
CA SER A 62 -5.29 -1.24 10.17
C SER A 62 -6.63 -1.39 10.90
N ARG A 63 -7.76 -1.23 10.19
CA ARG A 63 -9.08 -1.61 10.71
C ARG A 63 -9.37 -3.04 10.27
N GLU A 64 -9.17 -3.99 11.18
CA GLU A 64 -9.73 -5.32 11.05
C GLU A 64 -11.22 -5.16 10.73
N SER A 65 -11.65 -5.62 9.55
CA SER A 65 -13.07 -5.53 9.20
C SER A 65 -13.87 -6.32 10.25
N VAL A 66 -15.06 -5.85 10.59
CA VAL A 66 -15.94 -6.53 11.56
C VAL A 66 -16.10 -8.02 11.18
N LEU A 67 -16.15 -8.32 9.88
CA LEU A 67 -16.19 -9.68 9.35
C LEU A 67 -14.91 -10.48 9.63
N ARG A 68 -13.71 -9.90 9.45
CA ARG A 68 -12.45 -10.56 9.83
C ARG A 68 -12.39 -10.86 11.34
N GLY A 69 -12.85 -9.92 12.17
CA GLY A 69 -12.92 -10.12 13.62
C GLY A 69 -13.85 -11.27 14.02
N VAL A 70 -15.02 -11.40 13.36
CA VAL A 70 -15.94 -12.53 13.58
C VAL A 70 -15.32 -13.86 13.15
N VAL A 71 -14.70 -13.92 11.96
CA VAL A 71 -14.05 -15.14 11.45
C VAL A 71 -12.93 -15.60 12.38
N ARG A 72 -12.09 -14.67 12.86
CA ARG A 72 -11.01 -14.96 13.81
C ARG A 72 -11.54 -15.55 15.12
N ARG A 73 -12.64 -14.99 15.65
CA ARG A 73 -13.26 -15.48 16.89
C ARG A 73 -13.85 -16.88 16.71
N LEU A 74 -14.45 -17.18 15.56
CA LEU A 74 -14.94 -18.53 15.24
C LEU A 74 -13.80 -19.55 15.08
N GLN A 75 -12.69 -19.17 14.45
CA GLN A 75 -11.52 -20.04 14.34
C GLN A 75 -10.90 -20.34 15.72
N ALA A 76 -10.78 -19.33 16.59
CA ALA A 76 -10.26 -19.51 17.95
C ALA A 76 -11.13 -20.45 18.79
N ASN A 77 -12.46 -20.35 18.70
CA ASN A 77 -13.40 -21.20 19.45
C ASN A 77 -13.49 -22.64 18.91
N ARG A 78 -13.04 -22.90 17.68
CA ARG A 78 -13.07 -24.23 17.07
C ARG A 78 -11.79 -25.04 17.32
N ALA A 79 -10.72 -24.35 17.76
CA ALA A 79 -9.43 -24.94 18.09
C ALA A 79 -9.28 -25.25 19.60
N ALA A 80 -10.31 -24.99 20.40
CA ALA A 80 -10.43 -25.33 21.83
C ALA A 80 -11.40 -26.50 22.01
#